data_AF-A0A7J0D0Q6-F1
#
_entry.id   AF-A0A7J0D0Q6-F1
#
_cell.length_a   1.000
_cell.length_b   1.000
_cell.length_c   1.000
_cell.angle_alpha   90.00
_cell.angle_beta   90.00
_cell.angle_gamma   90.00
#
_symmetry.space_group_name_H-M   'P 1'
#
loop_
_entity.id
_entity.type
_entity.pdbx_description
1 polymer ?
#
loop_
_entity_poly.entity_id
_entity_poly.type
_entity_poly.pdbx_seq_one_letter_code
_entity_poly.pdbx_strand_id
1 'polypeptide(L)'
;MLLVRRADGTPAALKIAPPLAEPEQERAALAHWNGWGAVKLLEAPESDASGALLLERLHHEVSLRSLPEAKALLEAAGTVRRLWVEPPAGHPFETVAERTGRQTEGMRAAAAADPALAPLVDAALAARTELVEGSPELLLLHGNFRQSKVLSGERAPWLTVGPEPLVGERAYDLARLVRDRVEDLIASPGGPVTARRRVKRLAESLEVEQARLHGWTLFRAVESGARALAEGRRQMGEVNLEFAGWL
;
A
#
# COMPACT_ATOMS: atom_id res chain seq x y z
N MET A 1 4.20 -14.43 -10.92
CA MET A 1 3.44 -13.89 -12.06
C MET A 1 4.03 -14.50 -13.32
N LEU A 2 3.19 -15.04 -14.20
CA LEU A 2 3.59 -15.68 -15.45
C LEU A 2 2.98 -14.89 -16.61
N LEU A 3 3.76 -14.63 -17.66
CA LEU A 3 3.25 -14.02 -18.88
C LEU A 3 2.65 -15.13 -19.75
N VAL A 4 1.37 -15.00 -20.09
CA VAL A 4 0.61 -16.04 -20.81
C VAL A 4 -0.11 -15.43 -22.02
N ARG A 5 -0.66 -16.30 -22.86
CA ARG A 5 -1.60 -15.92 -23.94
C ARG A 5 -2.91 -16.65 -23.71
N ARG A 6 -4.01 -15.94 -23.89
CA ARG A 6 -5.35 -16.54 -23.91
C ARG A 6 -5.54 -17.35 -25.20
N ALA A 7 -6.60 -18.16 -25.25
CA ALA A 7 -6.94 -18.95 -26.44
C ALA A 7 -7.15 -18.08 -27.69
N ASP A 8 -7.62 -16.85 -27.52
CA ASP A 8 -7.79 -15.84 -28.58
C ASP A 8 -6.47 -15.12 -28.98
N GLY A 9 -5.35 -15.48 -28.37
CA GLY A 9 -4.02 -14.89 -28.61
C GLY A 9 -3.70 -13.64 -27.78
N THR A 10 -4.68 -13.08 -27.06
CA THR A 10 -4.53 -11.88 -26.23
C THR A 10 -3.48 -12.08 -25.14
N PRO A 11 -2.48 -11.19 -25.00
CA PRO A 11 -1.50 -11.26 -23.92
C PRO A 11 -2.16 -11.03 -22.55
N ALA A 12 -1.80 -11.86 -21.58
CA ALA A 12 -2.28 -11.74 -20.19
C ALA A 12 -1.15 -12.03 -19.18
N ALA A 13 -1.42 -11.70 -17.92
CA ALA A 13 -0.54 -12.01 -16.80
C ALA A 13 -1.29 -12.91 -15.80
N LEU A 14 -0.75 -14.10 -15.53
CA LEU A 14 -1.30 -15.06 -14.60
C LEU A 14 -0.60 -14.96 -13.24
N LYS A 15 -1.35 -14.60 -12.20
CA LYS A 15 -0.90 -14.65 -10.81
C LYS A 15 -1.46 -15.92 -10.18
N ILE A 16 -0.59 -16.73 -9.57
CA ILE A 16 -0.96 -17.86 -8.73
C ILE A 16 -0.56 -17.48 -7.32
N ALA A 17 -1.53 -17.33 -6.43
CA ALA A 17 -1.30 -16.92 -5.05
C ALA A 17 -1.72 -18.04 -4.09
N PRO A 18 -0.94 -18.30 -3.03
CA PRO A 18 -1.36 -19.25 -2.01
C PRO A 18 -2.61 -18.74 -1.26
N PRO A 19 -3.42 -19.63 -0.65
CA PRO A 19 -4.62 -19.23 0.08
C PRO A 19 -4.39 -18.17 1.16
N LEU A 20 -3.24 -18.23 1.86
CA LEU A 20 -2.84 -17.26 2.89
C LEU A 20 -2.70 -15.82 2.34
N ALA A 21 -2.52 -15.64 1.04
CA ALA A 21 -2.47 -14.33 0.39
C ALA A 21 -3.86 -13.77 0.04
N GLU A 22 -4.93 -14.48 0.42
CA GLU A 22 -6.33 -14.09 0.24
C GLU A 22 -6.65 -13.55 -1.18
N PRO A 23 -6.33 -14.31 -2.26
CA PRO A 23 -6.48 -13.84 -3.63
C PRO A 23 -7.91 -13.41 -4.00
N GLU A 24 -8.92 -13.91 -3.29
CA GLU A 24 -10.32 -13.53 -3.49
C GLU A 24 -10.61 -12.08 -3.07
N GLN A 25 -9.89 -11.53 -2.09
CA GLN A 25 -10.01 -10.10 -1.77
C GLN A 25 -9.45 -9.25 -2.92
N GLU A 26 -8.27 -9.59 -3.46
CA GLU A 26 -7.73 -8.91 -4.64
C GLU A 26 -8.67 -9.04 -5.85
N ARG A 27 -9.24 -10.23 -6.08
CA ARG A 27 -10.24 -10.45 -7.13
C ARG A 27 -11.42 -9.50 -6.97
N ALA A 28 -12.01 -9.43 -5.77
CA ALA A 28 -13.17 -8.59 -5.50
C ALA A 28 -12.86 -7.11 -5.73
N ALA A 29 -11.70 -6.62 -5.29
CA ALA A 29 -11.31 -5.23 -5.51
C ALA A 29 -11.06 -4.90 -6.98
N LEU A 30 -10.34 -5.77 -7.71
CA LEU A 30 -10.08 -5.59 -9.14
C LEU A 30 -11.35 -5.68 -9.98
N ALA A 31 -12.28 -6.58 -9.62
CA ALA A 31 -13.59 -6.68 -10.25
C ALA A 31 -14.42 -5.40 -10.02
N HIS A 32 -14.40 -4.85 -8.79
CA HIS A 32 -15.11 -3.62 -8.46
C HIS A 32 -14.55 -2.39 -9.19
N TRP A 33 -13.22 -2.24 -9.23
CA TRP A 33 -12.61 -1.16 -10.01
C TRP A 33 -12.78 -1.35 -11.52
N ASN A 34 -12.90 -2.59 -12.00
CA ASN A 34 -13.13 -2.94 -13.41
C ASN A 34 -12.17 -2.23 -14.38
N GLY A 35 -10.90 -2.15 -13.99
CA GLY A 35 -9.86 -1.45 -14.75
C GLY A 35 -9.74 0.06 -14.48
N TRP A 36 -10.62 0.66 -13.69
CA TRP A 36 -10.52 2.07 -13.34
C TRP A 36 -9.37 2.28 -12.36
N GLY A 37 -8.30 2.94 -12.80
CA GLY A 37 -7.07 3.14 -12.03
C GLY A 37 -6.22 1.87 -11.78
N ALA A 38 -6.81 0.68 -11.91
CA ALA A 38 -6.19 -0.62 -11.65
C ALA A 38 -6.14 -1.51 -12.90
N VAL A 39 -5.34 -2.57 -12.80
CA VAL A 39 -5.29 -3.65 -13.78
C VAL A 39 -6.65 -4.33 -13.93
N LYS A 40 -7.10 -4.63 -15.15
CA LYS A 40 -8.31 -5.42 -15.41
C LYS A 40 -8.11 -6.88 -15.03
N LEU A 41 -9.11 -7.44 -14.36
CA LEU A 41 -9.32 -8.88 -14.28
C LEU A 41 -9.95 -9.33 -15.61
N LEU A 42 -9.26 -10.19 -16.36
CA LEU A 42 -9.70 -10.62 -17.70
C LEU A 42 -10.66 -11.81 -17.68
N GLU A 43 -10.49 -12.69 -16.69
CA GLU A 43 -11.32 -13.87 -16.54
C GLU A 43 -11.29 -14.27 -15.06
N ALA A 44 -12.47 -14.40 -14.47
CA ALA A 44 -12.63 -15.07 -13.20
C ALA A 44 -13.05 -16.51 -13.54
N PRO A 45 -12.15 -17.51 -13.50
CA PRO A 45 -12.65 -18.87 -13.45
C PRO A 45 -13.63 -18.96 -12.28
N GLU A 46 -14.85 -19.42 -12.54
CA GLU A 46 -15.84 -19.64 -11.49
C GLU A 46 -15.21 -20.55 -10.44
N SER A 47 -14.95 -20.01 -9.24
CA SER A 47 -14.63 -20.80 -8.06
C SER A 47 -13.50 -21.84 -8.25
N ASP A 48 -12.40 -21.47 -8.90
CA ASP A 48 -11.22 -22.34 -8.84
C ASP A 48 -10.50 -22.11 -7.50
N ALA A 49 -10.44 -23.16 -6.67
CA ALA A 49 -9.67 -23.21 -5.42
C ALA A 49 -8.14 -22.97 -5.60
N SER A 50 -7.70 -22.66 -6.82
CA SER A 50 -6.30 -22.50 -7.22
C SER A 50 -5.69 -21.16 -6.81
N GLY A 51 -6.49 -20.16 -6.41
CA GLY A 51 -5.99 -18.81 -6.10
C GLY A 51 -5.43 -18.08 -7.32
N ALA A 52 -5.85 -18.47 -8.53
CA ALA A 52 -5.38 -17.92 -9.78
C ALA A 52 -6.15 -16.65 -10.19
N LEU A 53 -5.41 -15.62 -10.62
CA LEU A 53 -5.94 -14.38 -11.19
C LEU A 53 -5.36 -14.18 -12.60
N LEU A 54 -6.23 -14.09 -13.60
CA LEU A 54 -5.85 -13.75 -14.97
C LEU A 54 -6.08 -12.26 -15.21
N LEU A 55 -5.00 -11.51 -15.40
CA LEU A 55 -4.98 -10.05 -15.44
C LEU A 55 -4.57 -9.53 -16.82
N GLU A 56 -4.98 -8.30 -17.15
CA GLU A 56 -4.43 -7.61 -18.33
C GLU A 56 -2.91 -7.49 -18.19
N ARG A 57 -2.20 -7.73 -19.28
CA ARG A 57 -0.74 -7.68 -19.27
C ARG A 57 -0.30 -6.22 -19.31
N LEU A 58 0.36 -5.78 -18.25
CA LEU A 58 1.05 -4.49 -18.18
C LEU A 58 2.54 -4.63 -18.52
N HIS A 59 3.20 -3.50 -18.76
CA HIS A 59 4.65 -3.40 -18.93
C HIS A 59 5.35 -3.44 -17.56
N HIS A 60 5.54 -4.65 -17.03
CA HIS A 60 6.09 -4.88 -15.68
C HIS A 60 7.50 -4.31 -15.46
N GLU A 61 8.25 -4.11 -16.53
CA GLU A 61 9.58 -3.52 -16.56
C GLU A 61 9.58 -2.00 -16.34
N VAL A 62 8.43 -1.33 -16.49
CA VAL A 62 8.28 0.12 -16.29
C VAL A 62 7.26 0.40 -15.19
N SER A 63 7.75 0.83 -14.03
CA SER A 63 6.92 1.32 -12.92
C SER A 63 7.17 2.80 -12.65
N LEU A 64 6.33 3.46 -11.85
CA LEU A 64 6.59 4.85 -11.43
C LEU A 64 7.95 5.04 -10.75
N ARG A 65 8.53 3.96 -10.20
CA ARG A 65 9.86 4.00 -9.57
C ARG A 65 10.98 4.33 -10.56
N SER A 66 10.77 4.15 -11.88
CA SER A 66 11.74 4.53 -12.91
C SER A 66 11.71 6.01 -13.26
N LEU A 67 10.67 6.75 -12.84
CA LEU A 67 10.55 8.17 -13.11
C LEU A 67 11.35 9.01 -12.11
N PRO A 68 11.72 10.26 -12.49
CA PRO A 68 12.15 11.27 -11.52
C PRO A 68 11.10 11.43 -10.42
N GLU A 69 11.56 11.57 -9.19
CA GLU A 69 10.71 11.49 -7.99
C GLU A 69 9.50 12.43 -8.02
N ALA A 70 9.68 13.67 -8.46
CA ALA A 70 8.58 14.64 -8.55
C ALA A 70 7.49 14.19 -9.53
N LYS A 71 7.86 13.57 -10.66
CA LYS A 71 6.91 13.02 -11.63
C LYS A 71 6.27 11.74 -11.09
N ALA A 72 7.06 10.87 -10.45
CA ALA A 72 6.54 9.65 -9.83
C ALA A 72 5.44 9.94 -8.81
N LEU A 73 5.63 10.93 -7.92
CA LEU A 73 4.63 11.34 -6.95
C LEU A 73 3.37 11.93 -7.59
N LEU A 74 3.52 12.75 -8.64
CA LEU A 74 2.40 13.33 -9.36
C LEU A 74 1.51 12.24 -10.00
N GLU A 75 2.12 11.30 -10.72
CA GLU A 75 1.41 10.19 -11.37
C GLU A 75 0.80 9.23 -10.34
N ALA A 76 1.49 9.01 -9.22
CA ALA A 76 0.98 8.20 -8.11
C ALA A 76 -0.26 8.82 -7.48
N ALA A 77 -0.24 10.14 -7.21
CA ALA A 77 -1.39 10.87 -6.69
C ALA A 77 -2.59 10.83 -7.66
N GLY A 78 -2.34 11.04 -8.96
CA GLY A 78 -3.38 10.92 -9.99
C GLY A 78 -3.96 9.50 -10.10
N THR A 79 -3.15 8.47 -9.85
CA THR A 79 -3.59 7.08 -9.91
C THR A 79 -4.37 6.65 -8.67
N VAL A 80 -3.87 6.93 -7.46
CA VAL A 80 -4.53 6.50 -6.21
C VAL A 80 -5.88 7.17 -6.00
N ARG A 81 -6.04 8.43 -6.41
CA ARG A 81 -7.33 9.13 -6.36
C ARG A 81 -8.44 8.39 -7.12
N ARG A 82 -8.06 7.63 -8.15
CA ARG A 82 -8.99 6.78 -8.93
C ARG A 82 -9.28 5.43 -8.28
N LEU A 83 -8.83 5.16 -7.06
CA LEU A 83 -9.12 3.89 -6.39
C LEU A 83 -10.14 4.09 -5.27
N TRP A 84 -10.21 5.30 -4.74
CA TRP A 84 -11.07 5.69 -3.63
C TRP A 84 -12.52 5.88 -4.09
N VAL A 85 -13.22 4.76 -4.11
CA VAL A 85 -14.66 4.65 -4.40
C VAL A 85 -15.36 4.01 -3.21
N GLU A 86 -16.69 4.11 -3.14
CA GLU A 86 -17.47 3.32 -2.20
C GLU A 86 -17.20 1.83 -2.43
N PRO A 87 -17.02 1.03 -1.37
CA PRO A 87 -16.83 -0.39 -1.52
C PRO A 87 -18.14 -1.07 -1.99
N PRO A 88 -18.06 -2.24 -2.67
CA PRO A 88 -19.24 -2.95 -3.10
C PRO A 88 -20.10 -3.39 -1.91
N ALA A 89 -21.43 -3.43 -2.08
CA ALA A 89 -22.33 -3.89 -1.04
C ALA A 89 -22.00 -5.34 -0.62
N GLY A 90 -21.93 -5.59 0.69
CA GLY A 90 -21.58 -6.91 1.22
C GLY A 90 -20.13 -7.34 0.98
N HIS A 91 -19.21 -6.38 0.77
CA HIS A 91 -17.81 -6.68 0.53
C HIS A 91 -17.16 -7.52 1.65
N PRO A 92 -16.14 -8.34 1.32
CA PRO A 92 -15.40 -9.12 2.30
C PRO A 92 -14.22 -8.36 2.93
N PHE A 93 -13.97 -7.12 2.50
CA PHE A 93 -12.80 -6.36 2.92
C PHE A 93 -12.89 -6.00 4.40
N GLU A 94 -11.83 -6.28 5.14
CA GLU A 94 -11.66 -5.73 6.49
C GLU A 94 -11.47 -4.21 6.45
N THR A 95 -11.67 -3.60 7.60
CA THR A 95 -11.46 -2.17 7.84
C THR A 95 -9.99 -1.87 8.16
N VAL A 96 -9.59 -0.60 7.96
CA VAL A 96 -8.32 -0.07 8.48
C VAL A 96 -8.18 -0.33 9.98
N ALA A 97 -9.25 -0.20 10.76
CA ALA A 97 -9.25 -0.46 12.19
C ALA A 97 -8.90 -1.91 12.52
N GLU A 98 -9.55 -2.88 11.86
CA GLU A 98 -9.30 -4.32 12.05
C GLU A 98 -7.87 -4.71 11.66
N ARG A 99 -7.42 -4.25 10.48
CA ARG A 99 -6.06 -4.59 9.99
C ARG A 99 -4.99 -4.10 10.92
N THR A 100 -5.05 -2.81 11.25
CA THR A 100 -4.06 -2.17 12.11
C THR A 100 -4.16 -2.71 13.54
N GLY A 101 -5.34 -3.15 13.97
CA GLY A 101 -5.57 -3.83 15.24
C GLY A 101 -4.76 -5.11 15.36
N ARG A 102 -4.84 -6.00 14.36
CA ARG A 102 -4.04 -7.24 14.34
C ARG A 102 -2.54 -6.98 14.30
N GLN A 103 -2.12 -5.90 13.65
CA GLN A 103 -0.71 -5.52 13.58
C GLN A 103 -0.13 -5.01 14.91
N THR A 104 -0.98 -4.53 15.83
CA THR A 104 -0.51 -4.00 17.12
C THR A 104 0.25 -5.03 17.95
N GLU A 105 -0.14 -6.30 17.89
CA GLU A 105 0.48 -7.35 18.70
C GLU A 105 1.93 -7.60 18.29
N GLY A 106 2.21 -7.65 16.98
CA GLY A 106 3.57 -7.80 16.47
C GLY A 106 4.48 -6.63 16.87
N MET A 107 3.93 -5.41 16.93
CA MET A 107 4.70 -4.24 17.39
C MET A 107 4.97 -4.30 18.90
N ARG A 108 3.97 -4.67 19.72
CA ARG A 108 4.17 -4.86 21.17
C ARG A 108 5.20 -5.94 21.46
N ALA A 109 5.14 -7.06 20.75
CA ALA A 109 6.12 -8.13 20.87
C ALA A 109 7.53 -7.66 20.50
N ALA A 110 7.68 -6.84 19.45
CA ALA A 110 8.97 -6.26 19.08
C ALA A 110 9.51 -5.31 20.16
N ALA A 111 8.67 -4.45 20.74
CA ALA A 111 9.08 -3.57 21.85
C ALA A 111 9.43 -4.34 23.14
N ALA A 112 8.75 -5.47 23.40
CA ALA A 112 9.09 -6.33 24.52
C ALA A 112 10.43 -7.05 24.33
N ALA A 113 10.76 -7.43 23.09
CA ALA A 113 12.04 -8.07 22.73
C ALA A 113 13.20 -7.07 22.69
N ASP A 114 12.95 -5.83 22.28
CA ASP A 114 13.93 -4.73 22.23
C ASP A 114 13.31 -3.45 22.82
N PRO A 115 13.57 -3.16 24.11
CA PRO A 115 13.04 -1.97 24.78
C PRO A 115 13.43 -0.64 24.11
N ALA A 116 14.47 -0.60 23.28
CA ALA A 116 14.82 0.61 22.53
C ALA A 116 13.76 0.99 21.49
N LEU A 117 12.90 0.04 21.07
CA LEU A 117 11.80 0.27 20.14
C LEU A 117 10.55 0.83 20.82
N ALA A 118 10.43 0.73 22.15
CA ALA A 118 9.22 1.09 22.88
C ALA A 118 8.73 2.52 22.59
N PRO A 119 9.58 3.57 22.57
CA PRO A 119 9.10 4.92 22.28
C PRO A 119 8.43 5.07 20.91
N LEU A 120 8.99 4.43 19.87
CA LEU A 120 8.40 4.46 18.52
C LEU A 120 7.12 3.63 18.43
N VAL A 121 7.09 2.47 19.08
CA VAL A 121 5.90 1.61 19.15
C VAL A 121 4.76 2.30 19.88
N ASP A 122 5.03 2.92 21.03
CA ASP A 122 4.03 3.63 21.82
C ASP A 122 3.46 4.82 21.03
N ALA A 123 4.31 5.61 20.35
CA ALA A 123 3.88 6.70 19.49
C ALA A 123 3.01 6.22 18.32
N ALA A 124 3.39 5.12 17.67
CA ALA A 124 2.59 4.52 16.60
C ALA A 124 1.24 4.01 17.10
N LEU A 125 1.19 3.36 18.27
CA LEU A 125 -0.04 2.85 18.87
C LEU A 125 -0.98 3.97 19.33
N ALA A 126 -0.42 5.05 19.88
CA ALA A 126 -1.18 6.26 20.22
C ALA A 126 -1.78 6.89 18.96
N ALA A 127 -0.96 7.12 17.93
CA ALA A 127 -1.44 7.65 16.65
C ALA A 127 -2.55 6.80 16.04
N ARG A 128 -2.41 5.46 16.02
CA ARG A 128 -3.47 4.56 15.55
C ARG A 128 -4.78 4.78 16.31
N THR A 129 -4.72 4.92 17.63
CA THR A 129 -5.91 5.03 18.48
C THR A 129 -6.70 6.28 18.10
N GLU A 130 -6.04 7.43 18.01
CA GLU A 130 -6.66 8.71 17.58
C GLU A 130 -7.21 8.64 16.14
N LEU A 131 -6.46 8.02 15.22
CA LEU A 131 -6.85 7.96 13.82
C LEU A 131 -8.08 7.07 13.59
N VAL A 132 -8.17 5.93 14.27
CA VAL A 132 -9.31 5.01 14.12
C VAL A 132 -10.61 5.62 14.67
N GLU A 133 -10.54 6.42 15.74
CA GLU A 133 -11.71 7.08 16.31
C GLU A 133 -12.19 8.28 15.48
N GLY A 134 -11.27 8.96 14.78
CA GLY A 134 -11.53 10.27 14.19
C GLY A 134 -11.95 10.32 12.71
N SER A 135 -12.12 9.21 11.99
CA SER A 135 -12.49 9.25 10.56
C SER A 135 -13.81 8.53 10.25
N PRO A 136 -14.77 9.20 9.59
CA PRO A 136 -15.97 8.57 9.07
C PRO A 136 -15.78 7.98 7.66
N GLU A 137 -14.61 8.14 7.03
CA GLU A 137 -14.37 7.68 5.66
C GLU A 137 -14.41 6.14 5.58
N LEU A 138 -15.19 5.64 4.62
CA LEU A 138 -15.29 4.22 4.30
C LEU A 138 -15.13 4.03 2.79
N LEU A 139 -13.89 4.19 2.31
CA LEU A 139 -13.53 4.05 0.89
C LEU A 139 -12.82 2.73 0.66
N LEU A 140 -12.99 2.13 -0.52
CA LEU A 140 -12.15 1.03 -0.97
C LEU A 140 -10.72 1.55 -1.21
N LEU A 141 -9.76 0.93 -0.52
CA LEU A 141 -8.35 1.29 -0.56
C LEU A 141 -7.54 0.19 -1.27
N HIS A 142 -6.40 0.58 -1.83
CA HIS A 142 -5.43 -0.36 -2.39
C HIS A 142 -4.67 -1.14 -1.31
N GLY A 143 -4.44 -0.53 -0.14
CA GLY A 143 -3.77 -1.09 1.05
C GLY A 143 -2.26 -1.30 0.94
N ASN A 144 -1.76 -1.49 -0.28
CA ASN A 144 -0.35 -1.65 -0.58
C ASN A 144 0.17 -0.62 -1.61
N PHE A 145 -0.43 0.58 -1.64
CA PHE A 145 -0.14 1.55 -2.69
C PHE A 145 1.28 2.12 -2.57
N ARG A 146 2.05 2.02 -3.66
CA ARG A 146 3.45 2.49 -3.79
C ARG A 146 3.83 2.58 -5.27
N GLN A 147 4.84 3.37 -5.61
CA GLN A 147 5.35 3.59 -6.96
C GLN A 147 5.62 2.29 -7.71
N SER A 148 6.16 1.27 -7.04
CA SER A 148 6.45 -0.04 -7.66
C SER A 148 5.19 -0.88 -7.96
N LYS A 149 4.03 -0.46 -7.47
CA LYS A 149 2.72 -1.09 -7.71
C LYS A 149 1.91 -0.35 -8.77
N VAL A 150 2.51 0.64 -9.43
CA VAL A 150 1.91 1.37 -10.54
C VAL A 150 2.79 1.18 -11.76
N LEU A 151 2.26 0.46 -12.75
CA LEU A 151 2.97 0.00 -13.93
C LEU A 151 2.44 0.68 -15.19
N SER A 152 3.30 0.76 -16.21
CA SER A 152 2.89 1.27 -17.51
C SER A 152 1.93 0.30 -18.22
N GLY A 153 0.93 0.83 -18.91
CA GLY A 153 -0.07 0.04 -19.62
C GLY A 153 -0.50 0.69 -20.93
N GLU A 154 -1.16 -0.10 -21.78
CA GLU A 154 -1.66 0.39 -23.08
C GLU A 154 -2.99 1.16 -22.91
N ARG A 155 -3.88 0.68 -22.05
CA ARG A 155 -5.21 1.26 -21.82
C ARG A 155 -5.16 2.60 -21.10
N ALA A 156 -4.17 2.78 -20.24
CA ALA A 156 -3.85 4.03 -19.58
C ALA A 156 -2.35 4.05 -19.27
N PRO A 157 -1.69 5.24 -19.28
CA PRO A 157 -0.25 5.32 -19.07
C PRO A 157 0.24 4.67 -17.77
N TRP A 158 -0.61 4.65 -16.74
CA TRP A 158 -0.30 4.13 -15.42
C TRP A 158 -1.51 3.42 -14.81
N LEU A 159 -1.31 2.18 -14.38
CA LEU A 159 -2.32 1.33 -13.76
C LEU A 159 -1.75 0.62 -12.54
N THR A 160 -2.55 0.50 -11.48
CA THR A 160 -2.10 -0.18 -10.26
C THR A 160 -2.29 -1.69 -10.31
N VAL A 161 -1.44 -2.44 -9.60
CA VAL A 161 -1.47 -3.90 -9.50
C VAL A 161 -1.26 -4.37 -8.08
N GLY A 162 -1.72 -5.59 -7.77
CA GLY A 162 -1.42 -6.26 -6.52
C GLY A 162 -1.90 -5.51 -5.27
N PRO A 163 -3.18 -5.12 -5.20
CA PRO A 163 -3.78 -4.55 -4.00
C PRO A 163 -3.79 -5.56 -2.86
N GLU A 164 -3.77 -5.04 -1.64
CA GLU A 164 -4.10 -5.73 -0.39
C GLU A 164 -5.33 -5.01 0.18
N PRO A 165 -6.51 -5.18 -0.43
CA PRO A 165 -7.60 -4.24 -0.28
C PRO A 165 -8.16 -4.23 1.14
N LEU A 166 -8.71 -3.09 1.52
CA LEU A 166 -9.39 -2.82 2.78
C LEU A 166 -10.30 -1.63 2.60
N VAL A 167 -11.14 -1.37 3.59
CA VAL A 167 -12.00 -0.18 3.62
C VAL A 167 -11.62 0.77 4.74
N GLY A 168 -11.71 2.06 4.47
CA GLY A 168 -11.50 3.09 5.49
C GLY A 168 -10.99 4.40 4.91
N GLU A 169 -10.19 5.09 5.70
CA GLU A 169 -9.68 6.41 5.38
C GLU A 169 -8.57 6.40 4.32
N ARG A 170 -8.70 7.29 3.33
CA ARG A 170 -7.77 7.38 2.20
C ARG A 170 -6.33 7.78 2.55
N ALA A 171 -6.12 8.46 3.68
CA ALA A 171 -4.76 8.79 4.16
C ALA A 171 -3.91 7.52 4.43
N TYR A 172 -4.54 6.40 4.80
CA TYR A 172 -3.85 5.13 5.02
C TYR A 172 -3.11 4.62 3.77
N ASP A 173 -3.71 4.81 2.58
CA ASP A 173 -3.13 4.40 1.30
C ASP A 173 -1.86 5.19 0.94
N LEU A 174 -1.79 6.45 1.38
CA LEU A 174 -0.68 7.34 1.06
C LEU A 174 0.56 7.11 1.94
N ALA A 175 0.40 6.50 3.12
CA ALA A 175 1.48 6.29 4.08
C ALA A 175 2.65 5.44 3.56
N ARG A 176 2.40 4.49 2.64
CA ARG A 176 3.49 3.74 1.95
C ARG A 176 4.17 4.60 0.88
N LEU A 177 3.42 5.47 0.21
CA LEU A 177 3.95 6.35 -0.83
C LEU A 177 4.88 7.43 -0.25
N VAL A 178 4.56 7.97 0.94
CA VAL A 178 5.47 8.89 1.66
C VAL A 178 6.86 8.26 1.86
N ARG A 179 6.87 6.96 2.19
CA ARG A 179 8.07 6.15 2.46
C ARG A 179 8.77 5.59 1.22
N ASP A 180 8.27 5.84 0.01
CA ASP A 180 8.86 5.18 -1.14
C ASP A 180 10.32 5.59 -1.35
N ARG A 181 11.17 4.63 -1.73
CA ARG A 181 12.62 4.84 -1.82
C ARG A 181 13.23 5.29 -0.49
N VAL A 182 12.77 4.70 0.61
CA VAL A 182 13.26 5.00 1.97
C VAL A 182 14.78 4.89 2.07
N GLU A 183 15.39 3.94 1.35
CA GLU A 183 16.84 3.76 1.33
C GLU A 183 17.56 5.01 0.77
N ASP A 184 17.02 5.61 -0.30
CA ASP A 184 17.55 6.84 -0.89
C ASP A 184 17.38 8.04 0.06
N LEU A 185 16.28 8.07 0.82
CA LEU A 185 16.05 9.11 1.83
C LEU A 185 17.07 9.01 2.96
N ILE A 186 17.33 7.79 3.46
CA ILE A 186 18.25 7.51 4.57
C ILE A 186 19.68 7.84 4.16
N ALA A 187 20.05 7.53 2.92
CA ALA A 187 21.35 7.89 2.37
C ALA A 187 21.52 9.40 2.11
N SER A 188 20.46 10.21 2.23
CA SER A 188 20.49 11.65 1.97
C SER A 188 20.54 12.47 3.27
N PRO A 189 21.47 13.44 3.41
CA PRO A 189 21.46 14.38 4.53
C PRO A 189 20.13 15.17 4.67
N GLY A 190 19.39 15.32 3.57
CA GLY A 190 18.09 15.96 3.51
C GLY A 190 16.89 15.03 3.67
N GLY A 191 17.10 13.75 4.06
CA GLY A 191 16.06 12.73 4.20
C GLY A 191 14.87 13.17 5.05
N PRO A 192 15.06 13.60 6.32
CA PRO A 192 13.97 14.03 7.19
C PRO A 192 13.15 15.20 6.61
N VAL A 193 13.83 16.18 6.01
CA VAL A 193 13.17 17.34 5.38
C VAL A 193 12.34 16.89 4.17
N THR A 194 12.89 15.97 3.37
CA THR A 194 12.21 15.40 2.20
C THR A 194 10.98 14.60 2.61
N ALA A 195 11.07 13.78 3.65
CA ALA A 195 9.94 13.02 4.20
C ALA A 195 8.79 13.94 4.64
N ARG A 196 9.09 14.97 5.46
CA ARG A 196 8.08 15.96 5.89
C ARG A 196 7.47 16.71 4.71
N ARG A 197 8.27 17.07 3.70
CA ARG A 197 7.78 17.72 2.48
C ARG A 197 6.86 16.80 1.66
N ARG A 198 7.14 15.49 1.62
CA ARG A 198 6.27 14.51 0.95
C ARG A 198 4.92 14.38 1.64
N VAL A 199 4.90 14.28 2.97
CA VAL A 199 3.65 14.29 3.76
C VAL A 199 2.83 15.52 3.40
N LYS A 200 3.42 16.72 3.52
CA LYS A 200 2.73 17.99 3.20
C LYS A 200 2.19 18.01 1.76
N ARG A 201 3.03 17.68 0.78
CA ARG A 201 2.64 17.72 -0.65
C ARG A 201 1.52 16.76 -0.99
N LEU A 202 1.62 15.51 -0.52
CA LEU A 202 0.58 14.51 -0.77
C LEU A 202 -0.73 14.92 -0.08
N ALA A 203 -0.65 15.41 1.16
CA ALA A 203 -1.79 15.92 1.89
C ALA A 203 -2.51 17.05 1.14
N GLU A 204 -1.76 18.06 0.71
CA GLU A 204 -2.29 19.18 -0.08
C GLU A 204 -2.86 18.73 -1.43
N SER A 205 -2.16 17.88 -2.19
CA SER A 205 -2.58 17.48 -3.54
C SER A 205 -3.83 16.59 -3.59
N LEU A 206 -4.11 15.88 -2.50
CA LEU A 206 -5.19 14.90 -2.42
C LEU A 206 -6.25 15.30 -1.38
N GLU A 207 -6.15 16.51 -0.84
CA GLU A 207 -7.08 17.09 0.12
C GLU A 207 -7.32 16.16 1.31
N VAL A 208 -6.23 15.58 1.84
CA VAL A 208 -6.25 14.81 3.10
C VAL A 208 -5.62 15.62 4.21
N GLU A 209 -6.07 15.41 5.43
CA GLU A 209 -5.51 16.12 6.58
C GLU A 209 -4.05 15.69 6.81
N GLN A 210 -3.15 16.67 6.89
CA GLN A 210 -1.72 16.41 7.00
C GLN A 210 -1.35 15.62 8.26
N ALA A 211 -1.99 15.92 9.39
CA ALA A 211 -1.76 15.21 10.65
C ALA A 211 -2.15 13.73 10.54
N ARG A 212 -3.23 13.43 9.81
CA ARG A 212 -3.70 12.06 9.62
C ARG A 212 -2.78 11.25 8.73
N LEU A 213 -2.31 11.84 7.64
CA LEU A 213 -1.28 11.22 6.79
C LEU A 213 0.03 11.00 7.55
N HIS A 214 0.46 11.98 8.36
CA HIS A 214 1.64 11.84 9.21
C HIS A 214 1.50 10.65 10.16
N GLY A 215 0.41 10.57 10.92
CA GLY A 215 0.18 9.48 11.88
C GLY A 215 0.08 8.11 11.23
N TRP A 216 -0.61 7.98 10.08
CA TRP A 216 -0.61 6.72 9.33
C TRP A 216 0.77 6.38 8.76
N THR A 217 1.57 7.38 8.37
CA THR A 217 2.94 7.14 7.93
C THR A 217 3.80 6.61 9.07
N LEU A 218 3.70 7.20 10.27
CA LEU A 218 4.40 6.75 11.47
C LEU A 218 4.00 5.31 11.81
N PHE A 219 2.70 5.05 11.97
CA PHE A 219 2.20 3.72 12.29
C PHE A 219 2.73 2.66 11.32
N ARG A 220 2.62 2.94 10.02
CA ARG A 220 3.02 1.97 9.01
C ARG A 220 4.53 1.84 8.85
N ALA A 221 5.31 2.87 9.20
CA ALA A 221 6.77 2.79 9.29
C ALA A 221 7.20 1.83 10.41
N VAL A 222 6.65 2.05 11.60
CA VAL A 222 6.95 1.25 12.80
C VAL A 222 6.48 -0.19 12.63
N GLU A 223 5.25 -0.43 12.15
CA GLU A 223 4.77 -1.79 11.85
C GLU A 223 5.70 -2.53 10.89
N SER A 224 6.07 -1.88 9.79
CA SER A 224 6.91 -2.51 8.78
C SER A 224 8.33 -2.78 9.29
N GLY A 225 8.84 -1.89 10.14
CA GLY A 225 10.12 -2.05 10.83
C GLY A 225 10.11 -3.23 11.81
N ALA A 226 9.16 -3.22 12.75
CA ALA A 226 8.98 -4.28 13.75
C ALA A 226 8.80 -5.66 13.09
N ARG A 227 7.93 -5.74 12.08
CA ARG A 227 7.69 -6.99 11.35
C ARG A 227 8.94 -7.46 10.60
N ALA A 228 9.69 -6.56 9.95
CA ALA A 228 10.92 -6.93 9.28
C ALA A 228 11.98 -7.47 10.27
N LEU A 229 12.10 -6.89 11.46
CA LEU A 229 12.98 -7.41 12.51
C LEU A 229 12.55 -8.81 12.98
N ALA A 230 11.25 -9.01 13.23
CA ALA A 230 10.71 -10.31 13.63
C ALA A 230 10.94 -11.42 12.57
N GLU A 231 10.94 -11.06 11.29
CA GLU A 231 11.25 -11.94 10.17
C GLU A 231 12.77 -12.10 9.90
N GLY A 232 13.64 -11.54 10.75
CA GLY A 232 15.10 -11.59 10.59
C GLY A 232 15.67 -10.68 9.50
N ARG A 233 14.85 -9.81 8.89
CA ARG A 233 15.24 -8.86 7.84
C ARG A 233 15.78 -7.57 8.45
N ARG A 234 16.88 -7.68 9.21
CA ARG A 234 17.51 -6.60 10.02
C ARG A 234 17.61 -5.26 9.29
N GLN A 235 18.29 -5.22 8.15
CA GLN A 235 18.53 -3.98 7.40
C GLN A 235 17.22 -3.28 7.00
N MET A 236 16.22 -4.04 6.55
CA MET A 236 14.91 -3.48 6.21
C MET A 236 14.20 -2.94 7.46
N GLY A 237 14.34 -3.62 8.59
CA GLY A 237 13.79 -3.18 9.88
C GLY A 237 14.37 -1.85 10.32
N GLU A 238 15.70 -1.74 10.37
CA GLU A 238 16.44 -0.55 10.78
C GLU A 238 16.08 0.66 9.89
N VAL A 239 16.09 0.49 8.57
CA VAL A 239 15.72 1.55 7.61
C VAL A 239 14.31 2.09 7.85
N ASN A 240 13.34 1.23 8.15
CA ASN A 240 11.97 1.67 8.40
C ASN A 240 11.81 2.37 9.75
N LEU A 241 12.52 1.91 10.78
CA LEU A 241 12.48 2.50 12.12
C LEU A 241 13.23 3.82 12.20
N GLU A 242 14.36 3.95 11.50
CA GLU A 242 15.07 5.21 11.35
C GLU A 242 14.20 6.25 10.65
N PHE A 243 13.54 5.88 9.54
CA PHE A 243 12.57 6.74 8.88
C PHE A 243 11.43 7.15 9.82
N ALA A 244 10.92 6.21 10.62
CA ALA A 244 9.86 6.49 11.59
C ALA A 244 10.29 7.56 12.62
N GLY A 245 11.57 7.54 13.03
CA GLY A 245 12.12 8.54 13.95
C GLY A 245 12.23 9.97 13.39
N TRP A 246 11.95 10.19 12.10
CA TRP A 246 11.91 11.53 11.50
C TRP A 246 10.54 12.20 11.51
N LEU A 247 9.49 11.41 11.78
CA LEU A 247 8.10 11.82 11.82
C LEU A 247 7.77 12.33 13.22
#